data_AF-A0A9Q1R229-F1
#
_entry.id   AF-A0A9Q1R229-F1
#
_cell.length_a   1.000
_cell.length_b   1.000
_cell.length_c   1.000
_cell.angle_alpha   90.00
_cell.angle_beta   90.00
_cell.angle_gamma   90.00
#
_symmetry.space_group_name_H-M   'P 1'
#
loop_
_entity.id
_entity.type
_entity.pdbx_description
1 polymer ?
#
loop_
_entity_poly.entity_id
_entity_poly.type
_entity_poly.pdbx_seq_one_letter_code
_entity_poly.pdbx_strand_id
1 'polypeptide(L)'
;MRIVRPDEEREEFEEKQGCPGRGQQWWEEAIGKGLEENICAMKIRTNMEHRRQADIFSRQAGKINHVNGLKLPILKYMDMSASKGTLHPNALVTPHWSVNGHCVVYVQRGDAQVQVVDHSGQQVMNDRVNQGEMFVVPQYFVSTLRSGQNGFGFVVFRTSSEPLNSQLAGYTSVIRAMPVEVLTNAYQISPNEAQRLKINRGGESFLLSPQRRSF
;
A
#
# COMPACT_ATOMS: atom_id res chain seq x y z
N MET A 1 -68.95 -26.19 3.25
CA MET A 1 -68.11 -25.11 2.66
C MET A 1 -66.73 -25.71 2.41
N ARG A 2 -66.40 -26.00 1.14
CA ARG A 2 -65.13 -26.65 0.75
C ARG A 2 -64.10 -25.55 0.46
N ILE A 3 -62.95 -25.63 1.13
CA ILE A 3 -61.82 -24.71 0.95
C ILE A 3 -60.99 -25.24 -0.22
N VAL A 4 -60.91 -24.44 -1.28
CA VAL A 4 -60.08 -24.69 -2.47
C VAL A 4 -58.73 -24.00 -2.25
N ARG A 5 -57.64 -24.76 -2.37
CA ARG A 5 -56.26 -24.24 -2.45
C ARG A 5 -55.87 -24.15 -3.94
N PRO A 6 -55.22 -23.09 -4.41
CA PRO A 6 -54.70 -23.04 -5.79
C PRO A 6 -53.41 -23.84 -5.92
N ASP A 7 -53.31 -24.53 -7.06
CA ASP A 7 -52.21 -25.38 -7.49
C ASP A 7 -50.99 -24.57 -7.96
N GLU A 8 -49.80 -25.11 -7.67
CA GLU A 8 -48.50 -24.64 -8.15
C GLU A 8 -48.29 -25.11 -9.59
N GLU A 9 -48.37 -24.19 -10.57
CA GLU A 9 -47.92 -24.47 -11.93
C GLU A 9 -46.79 -23.51 -12.35
N ARG A 10 -45.72 -24.17 -12.80
CA ARG A 10 -44.49 -23.70 -13.43
C ARG A 10 -44.73 -22.64 -14.50
N GLU A 11 -43.96 -21.55 -14.41
CA GLU A 11 -43.49 -20.81 -15.58
C GLU A 11 -41.96 -20.79 -15.57
N GLU A 12 -41.38 -21.79 -16.26
CA GLU A 12 -40.11 -21.61 -16.94
C GLU A 12 -40.32 -20.55 -18.03
N PHE A 13 -39.55 -19.46 -18.02
CA PHE A 13 -38.85 -18.87 -19.17
C PHE A 13 -38.26 -17.51 -18.75
N GLU A 14 -36.94 -17.46 -18.55
CA GLU A 14 -36.06 -16.47 -19.19
C GLU A 14 -34.60 -16.81 -18.89
N GLU A 15 -34.12 -17.82 -19.62
CA GLU A 15 -32.70 -18.05 -19.81
C GLU A 15 -32.15 -16.95 -20.74
N LYS A 16 -31.60 -15.87 -20.17
CA LYS A 16 -30.67 -14.99 -20.88
C LYS A 16 -29.49 -14.60 -20.00
N GLN A 17 -28.38 -15.30 -20.25
CA GLN A 17 -27.02 -14.75 -20.32
C GLN A 17 -26.57 -13.91 -19.12
N GLY A 18 -26.19 -14.59 -18.03
CA GLY A 18 -25.35 -14.03 -16.98
C GLY A 18 -23.91 -14.53 -17.11
N CYS A 19 -22.94 -13.62 -17.11
CA CYS A 19 -21.49 -13.85 -17.21
C CYS A 19 -21.00 -15.08 -16.41
N PRO A 20 -19.97 -15.83 -16.86
CA PRO A 20 -19.36 -16.89 -16.07
C PRO A 20 -18.68 -16.25 -14.86
N GLY A 21 -19.45 -16.14 -13.78
CA GLY A 21 -19.07 -15.44 -12.58
C GLY A 21 -18.04 -16.27 -11.85
N ARG A 22 -16.84 -15.70 -11.74
CA ARG A 22 -15.76 -16.08 -10.82
C ARG A 22 -16.25 -16.38 -9.38
N GLY A 23 -17.49 -16.01 -9.02
CA GLY A 23 -18.12 -16.30 -7.74
C GLY A 23 -18.70 -17.71 -7.55
N GLN A 24 -19.08 -18.47 -8.60
CA GLN A 24 -19.62 -19.83 -8.42
C GLN A 24 -18.56 -20.81 -7.88
N GLN A 25 -17.33 -20.70 -8.38
CA GLN A 25 -16.20 -21.55 -7.97
C GLN A 25 -15.81 -21.33 -6.49
N TRP A 26 -16.04 -20.12 -5.96
CA TRP A 26 -15.75 -19.76 -4.57
C TRP A 26 -16.80 -20.29 -3.59
N TRP A 27 -18.07 -20.37 -4.00
CA TRP A 27 -19.11 -20.97 -3.16
C TRP A 27 -18.80 -22.45 -2.90
N GLU A 28 -18.32 -23.18 -3.90
CA GLU A 28 -17.98 -24.61 -3.76
C GLU A 28 -16.77 -24.83 -2.83
N GLU A 29 -15.71 -24.00 -2.90
CA GLU A 29 -14.55 -24.10 -1.99
C GLU A 29 -14.88 -23.68 -0.55
N ALA A 30 -15.75 -22.68 -0.34
CA ALA A 30 -16.12 -22.19 0.99
C ALA A 30 -17.09 -23.11 1.74
N ILE A 31 -17.93 -23.86 1.02
CA ILE A 31 -18.99 -24.72 1.59
C ILE A 31 -18.43 -26.08 2.05
N GLY A 32 -17.24 -26.50 1.59
CA GLY A 32 -16.64 -27.81 1.92
C GLY A 32 -16.36 -28.08 3.41
N LYS A 33 -16.44 -27.07 4.29
CA LYS A 33 -16.29 -27.20 5.76
C LYS A 33 -17.33 -26.43 6.59
N GLY A 34 -18.53 -26.21 6.05
CA GLY A 34 -19.62 -25.56 6.79
C GLY A 34 -19.51 -24.02 6.82
N LEU A 35 -20.66 -23.36 6.65
CA LEU A 35 -20.77 -21.89 6.54
C LEU A 35 -20.39 -21.18 7.85
N GLU A 36 -20.71 -21.81 8.99
CA GLU A 36 -20.51 -21.28 10.33
C GLU A 36 -19.03 -21.16 10.74
N GLU A 37 -18.20 -22.13 10.36
CA GLU A 37 -16.79 -22.18 10.76
C GLU A 37 -15.89 -21.31 9.88
N ASN A 38 -16.29 -21.03 8.63
CA ASN A 38 -15.48 -20.26 7.68
C ASN A 38 -15.95 -18.81 7.47
N ILE A 39 -17.27 -18.60 7.28
CA ILE A 39 -17.81 -17.29 6.90
C ILE A 39 -18.22 -16.51 8.14
N CYS A 40 -19.00 -17.11 9.04
CA CYS A 40 -19.48 -16.44 10.25
C CYS A 40 -18.37 -16.18 11.27
N ALA A 41 -17.34 -17.03 11.31
CA ALA A 41 -16.18 -16.86 12.19
C ALA A 41 -15.00 -16.10 11.55
N MET A 42 -15.19 -15.52 10.37
CA MET A 42 -14.10 -14.82 9.66
C MET A 42 -13.53 -13.68 10.51
N LYS A 43 -12.20 -13.59 10.56
CA LYS A 43 -11.51 -12.49 11.25
C LYS A 43 -11.75 -11.18 10.50
N ILE A 44 -12.49 -10.25 11.12
CA ILE A 44 -12.83 -8.93 10.55
C ILE A 44 -11.96 -7.77 11.06
N ARG A 45 -11.12 -8.02 12.08
CA ARG A 45 -10.29 -6.99 12.70
C ARG A 45 -8.90 -7.50 13.02
N THR A 46 -7.92 -6.62 12.96
CA THR A 46 -6.56 -6.89 13.44
C THR A 46 -5.95 -5.63 14.04
N ASN A 47 -5.03 -5.79 14.99
CA ASN A 47 -4.33 -4.68 15.61
C ASN A 47 -3.01 -4.39 14.87
N MET A 48 -2.73 -3.12 14.58
CA MET A 48 -1.55 -2.69 13.82
C MET A 48 -0.44 -2.04 14.67
N GLU A 49 -0.66 -1.89 15.98
CA GLU A 49 0.29 -1.24 16.91
C GLU A 49 1.46 -2.12 17.32
N HIS A 50 1.27 -3.45 17.27
CA HIS A 50 2.20 -4.42 17.81
C HIS A 50 3.59 -4.28 17.17
N ARG A 51 4.57 -3.85 17.98
CA ARG A 51 5.94 -3.54 17.52
C ARG A 51 6.64 -4.75 16.89
N ARG A 52 6.32 -5.96 17.36
CA ARG A 52 6.88 -7.23 16.88
C ARG A 52 6.37 -7.66 15.50
N GLN A 53 5.36 -6.98 14.95
CA GLN A 53 4.72 -7.31 13.66
C GLN A 53 5.07 -6.29 12.56
N ALA A 54 6.12 -5.50 12.73
CA ALA A 54 6.57 -4.58 11.68
C ALA A 54 7.15 -5.39 10.51
N ASP A 55 6.63 -5.16 9.31
CA ASP A 55 7.14 -5.76 8.08
C ASP A 55 8.38 -5.03 7.57
N ILE A 56 8.42 -3.71 7.79
CA ILE A 56 9.58 -2.87 7.48
C ILE A 56 10.04 -2.24 8.79
N PHE A 57 11.32 -2.41 9.10
CA PHE A 57 11.91 -1.89 10.32
C PHE A 57 13.32 -1.35 10.07
N SER A 58 13.55 -0.13 10.53
CA SER A 58 14.87 0.50 10.59
C SER A 58 15.04 1.13 11.96
N ARG A 59 16.12 0.78 12.66
CA ARG A 59 16.42 1.31 14.00
C ARG A 59 16.55 2.84 14.02
N GLN A 60 16.92 3.44 12.90
CA GLN A 60 17.18 4.88 12.79
C GLN A 60 16.07 5.64 12.07
N ALA A 61 15.27 4.97 11.23
CA ALA A 61 14.24 5.64 10.44
C ALA A 61 12.81 5.37 10.94
N GLY A 62 12.52 4.20 11.49
CA GLY A 62 11.19 3.87 12.03
C GLY A 62 10.69 2.48 11.65
N LYS A 63 9.36 2.32 11.61
CA LYS A 63 8.69 1.05 11.35
C LYS A 63 7.41 1.22 10.53
N ILE A 64 7.06 0.19 9.75
CA ILE A 64 5.77 0.08 9.07
C ILE A 64 5.22 -1.34 9.24
N ASN A 65 3.92 -1.43 9.51
CA ASN A 65 3.15 -2.68 9.54
C ASN A 65 2.04 -2.61 8.48
N HIS A 66 2.07 -3.52 7.52
CA HIS A 66 1.07 -3.71 6.47
C HIS A 66 0.03 -4.73 6.92
N VAL A 67 -1.24 -4.47 6.60
CA VAL A 67 -2.34 -5.44 6.72
C VAL A 67 -3.02 -5.50 5.36
N ASN A 68 -2.89 -6.65 4.71
CA ASN A 68 -3.36 -6.91 3.35
C ASN A 68 -4.19 -8.21 3.33
N GLY A 69 -4.62 -8.66 2.15
CA GLY A 69 -5.41 -9.88 1.98
C GLY A 69 -4.76 -11.16 2.54
N LEU A 70 -3.44 -11.17 2.74
CA LEU A 70 -2.73 -12.30 3.37
C LEU A 70 -2.85 -12.28 4.90
N LYS A 71 -2.80 -11.11 5.54
CA LYS A 71 -2.89 -10.99 7.02
C LYS A 71 -4.32 -10.93 7.55
N LEU A 72 -5.25 -10.43 6.75
CA LEU A 72 -6.66 -10.29 7.12
C LEU A 72 -7.53 -10.68 5.92
N PRO A 73 -7.90 -11.96 5.77
CA PRO A 73 -8.50 -12.50 4.54
C PRO A 73 -9.74 -11.76 4.02
N ILE A 74 -10.55 -11.15 4.89
CA ILE A 74 -11.71 -10.35 4.46
C ILE A 74 -11.33 -9.21 3.50
N LEU A 75 -10.09 -8.71 3.60
CA LEU A 75 -9.56 -7.66 2.73
C LEU A 75 -9.46 -8.08 1.25
N LYS A 76 -9.38 -9.38 0.95
CA LYS A 76 -9.41 -9.87 -0.44
C LYS A 76 -10.75 -9.59 -1.10
N TYR A 77 -11.86 -9.69 -0.36
CA TYR A 77 -13.20 -9.44 -0.87
C TYR A 77 -13.51 -7.95 -1.01
N MET A 78 -12.94 -7.12 -0.13
CA MET A 78 -13.09 -5.66 -0.21
C MET A 78 -12.13 -5.01 -1.21
N ASP A 79 -11.15 -5.77 -1.70
CA ASP A 79 -10.01 -5.30 -2.49
C ASP A 79 -9.29 -4.07 -1.90
N MET A 80 -8.98 -4.14 -0.60
CA MET A 80 -8.38 -3.05 0.15
C MET A 80 -7.27 -3.51 1.07
N SER A 81 -6.37 -2.62 1.45
CA SER A 81 -5.35 -2.87 2.47
C SER A 81 -5.09 -1.63 3.31
N ALA A 82 -4.42 -1.83 4.44
CA ALA A 82 -4.02 -0.76 5.33
C ALA A 82 -2.55 -0.87 5.73
N SER A 83 -1.93 0.23 6.10
CA SER A 83 -0.59 0.21 6.70
C SER A 83 -0.46 1.27 7.77
N LYS A 84 0.22 0.95 8.86
CA LYS A 84 0.54 1.90 9.92
C LYS A 84 2.03 2.14 9.94
N GLY A 85 2.43 3.40 9.82
CA GLY A 85 3.82 3.83 9.88
C GLY A 85 4.12 4.64 11.12
N THR A 86 5.35 4.54 11.60
CA THR A 86 5.91 5.44 12.62
C THR A 86 7.35 5.74 12.25
N LEU A 87 7.62 7.01 11.95
CA LEU A 87 8.95 7.50 11.59
C LEU A 87 9.59 8.23 12.76
N HIS A 88 10.89 8.01 12.91
CA HIS A 88 11.75 8.80 13.79
C HIS A 88 11.96 10.20 13.22
N PRO A 89 12.41 11.16 14.03
CA PRO A 89 12.66 12.52 13.58
C PRO A 89 13.57 12.60 12.35
N ASN A 90 13.20 13.42 11.36
CA ASN A 90 13.93 13.62 10.11
C ASN A 90 14.14 12.38 9.22
N ALA A 91 13.49 11.26 9.51
CA ALA A 91 13.52 10.08 8.67
C ALA A 91 12.72 10.33 7.38
N LEU A 92 13.10 9.62 6.32
CA LEU A 92 12.51 9.80 5.00
C LEU A 92 11.93 8.49 4.49
N VAL A 93 10.73 8.53 3.91
CA VAL A 93 10.23 7.43 3.07
C VAL A 93 10.80 7.65 1.68
N THR A 94 11.49 6.64 1.15
CA THR A 94 12.09 6.70 -0.18
C THR A 94 11.05 7.17 -1.22
N PRO A 95 11.43 8.00 -2.19
CA PRO A 95 10.53 8.32 -3.30
C PRO A 95 10.05 7.01 -3.94
N HIS A 96 8.74 6.84 -4.03
CA HIS A 96 8.12 5.61 -4.53
C HIS A 96 6.75 5.92 -5.14
N TRP A 97 6.24 4.98 -5.93
CA TRP A 97 4.86 5.02 -6.41
C TRP A 97 4.15 3.71 -6.10
N SER A 98 2.83 3.79 -5.93
CA SER A 98 1.96 2.62 -5.86
C SER A 98 1.72 2.12 -7.29
N VAL A 99 2.01 0.84 -7.54
CA VAL A 99 1.80 0.19 -8.83
C VAL A 99 0.34 -0.19 -9.02
N ASN A 100 -0.35 -0.56 -7.95
CA ASN A 100 -1.77 -0.93 -7.95
C ASN A 100 -2.51 -0.30 -6.76
N GLY A 101 -3.46 0.59 -7.07
CA GLY A 101 -4.32 1.24 -6.10
C GLY A 101 -3.82 2.60 -5.61
N HIS A 102 -4.78 3.45 -5.25
CA HIS A 102 -4.58 4.77 -4.67
C HIS A 102 -4.24 4.65 -3.18
N CYS A 103 -3.53 5.62 -2.62
CA CYS A 103 -3.22 5.71 -1.20
C CYS A 103 -3.98 6.87 -0.56
N VAL A 104 -4.78 6.61 0.46
CA VAL A 104 -5.40 7.63 1.33
C VAL A 104 -4.64 7.63 2.65
N VAL A 105 -3.97 8.73 2.97
CA VAL A 105 -3.09 8.84 4.13
C VAL A 105 -3.73 9.73 5.18
N TYR A 106 -3.85 9.23 6.41
CA TYR A 106 -4.29 9.98 7.58
C TYR A 106 -3.15 10.16 8.58
N VAL A 107 -2.91 11.40 9.01
CA VAL A 107 -1.86 11.73 9.96
C VAL A 107 -2.36 11.53 11.39
N GLN A 108 -1.79 10.55 12.09
CA GLN A 108 -2.17 10.23 13.47
C GLN A 108 -1.40 11.05 14.50
N ARG A 109 -0.14 11.39 14.24
CA ARG A 109 0.72 12.13 15.19
C ARG A 109 1.87 12.85 14.49
N GLY A 110 2.21 14.02 14.99
CA GLY A 110 3.37 14.78 14.52
C GLY A 110 3.09 15.43 13.16
N ASP A 111 4.16 15.63 12.41
CA ASP A 111 4.12 16.35 11.14
C ASP A 111 5.15 15.82 10.15
N ALA A 112 4.93 16.06 8.86
CA ALA A 112 5.87 15.72 7.81
C ALA A 112 5.79 16.70 6.64
N GLN A 113 6.92 16.89 5.95
CA GLN A 113 6.91 17.47 4.61
C GLN A 113 6.59 16.37 3.61
N VAL A 114 5.53 16.54 2.82
CA VAL A 114 5.09 15.59 1.79
C VAL A 114 5.29 16.21 0.42
N GLN A 115 5.81 15.43 -0.51
CA GLN A 115 5.94 15.82 -1.91
C GLN A 115 5.32 14.77 -2.80
N VAL A 116 4.51 15.22 -3.76
CA VAL A 116 3.86 14.35 -4.75
C VAL A 116 4.10 14.93 -6.14
N VAL A 117 4.52 14.07 -7.07
CA VAL A 117 4.81 14.40 -8.46
C VAL A 117 3.93 13.53 -9.36
N ASP A 118 3.32 14.15 -10.35
CA ASP A 118 2.46 13.47 -11.33
C ASP A 118 3.24 12.93 -12.54
N HIS A 119 2.51 12.36 -13.49
CA HIS A 119 3.07 11.79 -14.71
C HIS A 119 3.72 12.82 -15.66
N SER A 120 3.38 14.11 -15.54
CA SER A 120 3.98 15.18 -16.34
C SER A 120 5.30 15.68 -15.74
N GLY A 121 5.66 15.19 -14.55
CA GLY A 121 6.79 15.69 -13.77
C GLY A 121 6.46 16.94 -12.97
N GLN A 122 5.19 17.36 -12.91
CA GLN A 122 4.76 18.50 -12.11
C GLN A 122 4.64 18.08 -10.64
N GLN A 123 5.21 18.90 -9.75
CA GLN A 123 4.99 18.76 -8.32
C GLN A 123 3.59 19.27 -7.95
N VAL A 124 2.65 18.35 -7.85
CA VAL A 124 1.24 18.63 -7.53
C VAL A 124 0.98 18.83 -6.03
N MET A 125 1.94 18.45 -5.17
CA MET A 125 1.90 18.68 -3.73
C MET A 125 3.30 18.92 -3.19
N ASN A 126 3.45 19.92 -2.32
CA ASN A 126 4.69 20.20 -1.57
C ASN A 126 4.37 20.81 -0.21
N ASP A 127 3.59 20.09 0.58
CA ASP A 127 2.96 20.65 1.78
C ASP A 127 3.47 20.01 3.05
N ARG A 128 3.44 20.79 4.13
CA ARG A 128 3.61 20.28 5.48
C ARG A 128 2.26 19.78 5.98
N VAL A 129 2.18 18.48 6.26
CA VAL A 129 0.98 17.85 6.82
C VAL A 129 1.10 17.68 8.32
N ASN A 130 0.00 17.85 9.03
CA ASN A 130 -0.10 17.87 10.49
C ASN A 130 -1.10 16.81 10.99
N GLN A 131 -1.02 16.50 12.28
CA GLN A 131 -1.96 15.60 12.94
C GLN A 131 -3.43 15.98 12.67
N GLY A 132 -4.24 14.99 12.29
CA GLY A 132 -5.65 15.14 11.98
C GLY A 132 -5.93 15.40 10.49
N GLU A 133 -4.91 15.75 9.71
CA GLU A 133 -5.07 15.96 8.27
C GLU A 133 -5.07 14.64 7.49
N MET A 134 -5.67 14.69 6.30
CA MET A 134 -5.73 13.58 5.35
C MET A 134 -5.37 14.08 3.96
N PHE A 135 -4.66 13.25 3.20
CA PHE A 135 -4.35 13.52 1.79
C PHE A 135 -4.38 12.24 0.97
N VAL A 136 -4.49 12.37 -0.35
CA VAL A 136 -4.55 11.25 -1.29
C VAL A 136 -3.33 11.31 -2.21
N VAL A 137 -2.68 10.17 -2.40
CA VAL A 137 -1.68 9.96 -3.45
C VAL A 137 -2.29 9.02 -4.48
N PRO A 138 -2.63 9.50 -5.68
CA PRO A 138 -3.16 8.65 -6.73
C PRO A 138 -2.16 7.56 -7.15
N GLN A 139 -2.66 6.45 -7.70
CA GLN A 139 -1.83 5.40 -8.28
C GLN A 139 -0.87 5.99 -9.33
N TYR A 140 0.37 5.46 -9.39
CA TYR A 140 1.48 5.94 -10.23
C TYR A 140 2.03 7.34 -9.94
N PHE A 141 1.44 8.12 -9.03
CA PHE A 141 2.06 9.37 -8.61
C PHE A 141 3.25 9.04 -7.70
N VAL A 142 4.38 9.70 -7.96
CA VAL A 142 5.58 9.51 -7.15
C VAL A 142 5.42 10.35 -5.90
N SER A 143 5.58 9.74 -4.73
CA SER A 143 5.52 10.43 -3.46
C SER A 143 6.74 10.14 -2.59
N THR A 144 7.12 11.12 -1.79
CA THR A 144 8.08 10.98 -0.71
C THR A 144 7.61 11.83 0.47
N LEU A 145 8.04 11.45 1.67
CA LEU A 145 7.78 12.27 2.85
C LEU A 145 8.97 12.24 3.80
N ARG A 146 9.21 13.37 4.46
CA ARG A 146 10.21 13.56 5.49
C ARG A 146 9.52 13.93 6.79
N SER A 147 9.73 13.16 7.84
CA SER A 147 9.17 13.46 9.15
C SER A 147 9.78 14.73 9.75
N GLY A 148 8.96 15.46 10.49
CA GLY A 148 9.37 16.61 11.29
C GLY A 148 10.25 16.23 12.48
N GLN A 149 10.59 17.22 13.30
CA GLN A 149 11.48 17.04 14.46
C GLN A 149 10.88 16.16 15.57
N ASN A 150 9.55 16.05 15.62
CA ASN A 150 8.83 15.25 16.62
C ASN A 150 8.50 13.83 16.15
N GLY A 151 9.02 13.44 14.97
CA GLY A 151 8.63 12.21 14.28
C GLY A 151 7.26 12.31 13.61
N PHE A 152 6.83 11.21 12.98
CA PHE A 152 5.60 11.20 12.19
C PHE A 152 4.90 9.84 12.28
N GLY A 153 3.63 9.83 12.69
CA GLY A 153 2.79 8.64 12.79
C GLY A 153 1.60 8.76 11.84
N PHE A 154 1.34 7.73 11.04
CA PHE A 154 0.32 7.78 10.00
C PHE A 154 -0.30 6.40 9.74
N VAL A 155 -1.51 6.42 9.17
CA VAL A 155 -2.17 5.25 8.59
C VAL A 155 -2.43 5.51 7.12
N VAL A 156 -2.19 4.52 6.28
CA VAL A 156 -2.48 4.53 4.85
C VAL A 156 -3.52 3.47 4.55
N PHE A 157 -4.62 3.86 3.91
CA PHE A 157 -5.55 2.93 3.28
C PHE A 157 -5.23 2.85 1.79
N ARG A 158 -5.30 1.66 1.21
CA ARG A 158 -5.06 1.43 -0.21
C ARG A 158 -6.22 0.71 -0.84
N THR A 159 -6.56 1.13 -2.06
CA THR A 159 -7.59 0.51 -2.90
C THR A 159 -7.02 -0.69 -3.68
N SER A 160 -6.35 -1.58 -2.95
CA SER A 160 -5.84 -2.86 -3.43
C SER A 160 -5.60 -3.78 -2.24
N SER A 161 -6.06 -5.02 -2.33
CA SER A 161 -5.84 -6.05 -1.31
C SER A 161 -4.40 -6.57 -1.25
N GLU A 162 -3.62 -6.38 -2.31
CA GLU A 162 -2.22 -6.81 -2.43
C GLU A 162 -1.37 -5.65 -2.98
N PRO A 163 -1.09 -4.63 -2.15
CA PRO A 163 -0.46 -3.41 -2.62
C PRO A 163 1.01 -3.63 -2.97
N LEU A 164 1.40 -3.17 -4.16
CA LEU A 164 2.75 -3.21 -4.68
C LEU A 164 3.28 -1.78 -4.82
N ASN A 165 4.46 -1.53 -4.26
CA ASN A 165 5.14 -0.25 -4.37
C ASN A 165 6.47 -0.43 -5.11
N SER A 166 6.83 0.57 -5.91
CA SER A 166 8.11 0.62 -6.60
C SER A 166 8.93 1.80 -6.08
N GLN A 167 10.16 1.53 -5.65
CA GLN A 167 11.04 2.50 -5.00
C GLN A 167 12.03 3.11 -5.99
N LEU A 168 12.34 4.40 -5.86
CA LEU A 168 13.37 5.08 -6.67
C LEU A 168 14.76 5.04 -6.02
N ALA A 169 14.84 5.02 -4.69
CA ALA A 169 16.11 4.91 -3.96
C ALA A 169 16.07 3.79 -2.91
N GLY A 170 17.24 3.22 -2.61
CA GLY A 170 17.39 2.11 -1.66
C GLY A 170 17.75 0.77 -2.32
N TYR A 171 17.93 -0.25 -1.48
CA TYR A 171 18.34 -1.60 -1.86
C TYR A 171 17.40 -2.29 -2.86
N THR A 172 16.10 -1.99 -2.82
CA THR A 172 15.06 -2.57 -3.68
C THR A 172 14.53 -1.57 -4.70
N SER A 173 15.33 -0.59 -5.10
CA SER A 173 14.91 0.46 -6.02
C SER A 173 15.11 0.11 -7.49
N VAL A 174 14.29 0.71 -8.36
CA VAL A 174 14.41 0.59 -9.82
C VAL A 174 15.76 1.14 -10.31
N ILE A 175 16.24 2.23 -9.72
CA ILE A 175 17.54 2.82 -10.09
C ILE A 175 18.68 1.83 -9.81
N ARG A 176 18.63 1.12 -8.67
CA ARG A 176 19.61 0.08 -8.37
C ARG A 176 19.52 -1.12 -9.31
N ALA A 177 18.33 -1.45 -9.80
CA ALA A 177 18.12 -2.54 -10.75
C ALA A 177 18.59 -2.20 -12.19
N MET A 178 18.62 -0.92 -12.57
CA MET A 178 19.06 -0.51 -13.92
C MET A 178 20.56 -0.74 -14.15
N PRO A 179 21.00 -1.23 -15.31
CA PRO A 179 22.40 -1.26 -15.69
C PRO A 179 23.04 0.13 -15.61
N VAL A 180 24.35 0.17 -15.32
CA VAL A 180 25.07 1.44 -15.15
C VAL A 180 25.04 2.25 -16.44
N GLU A 181 25.20 1.58 -17.56
CA GLU A 181 25.20 2.17 -18.90
C GLU A 181 23.86 2.84 -19.21
N VAL A 182 22.74 2.27 -18.77
CA VAL A 182 21.42 2.88 -18.93
C VAL A 182 21.35 4.20 -18.17
N LEU A 183 21.82 4.23 -16.92
CA LEU A 183 21.82 5.44 -16.09
C LEU A 183 22.78 6.51 -16.63
N THR A 184 23.99 6.12 -17.04
CA THR A 184 25.00 7.00 -17.64
C THR A 184 24.42 7.72 -18.86
N ASN A 185 23.76 6.99 -19.75
CA ASN A 185 23.16 7.56 -20.97
C ASN A 185 21.90 8.39 -20.66
N ALA A 186 21.00 7.91 -19.79
CA ALA A 186 19.74 8.58 -19.50
C ALA A 186 19.92 9.89 -18.72
N TYR A 187 20.84 9.92 -17.75
CA TYR A 187 21.10 11.09 -16.91
C TYR A 187 22.28 11.95 -17.39
N GLN A 188 23.01 11.51 -18.42
CA GLN A 188 24.24 12.17 -18.91
C GLN A 188 25.29 12.37 -17.80
N ILE A 189 25.51 11.31 -17.02
CA ILE A 189 26.45 11.30 -15.88
C ILE A 189 27.57 10.29 -16.10
N SER A 190 28.69 10.42 -15.39
CA SER A 190 29.78 9.44 -15.46
C SER A 190 29.38 8.07 -14.87
N PRO A 191 30.04 6.97 -15.27
CA PRO A 191 29.80 5.65 -14.67
C PRO A 191 29.97 5.63 -13.14
N ASN A 192 30.89 6.43 -12.61
CA ASN A 192 31.11 6.57 -11.17
C ASN A 192 29.93 7.27 -10.48
N GLU A 193 29.37 8.33 -11.07
CA GLU A 193 28.17 8.99 -10.56
C GLU A 193 26.95 8.07 -10.63
N ALA A 194 26.78 7.33 -11.73
CA ALA A 194 25.73 6.32 -11.85
C ALA A 194 25.85 5.24 -10.77
N GLN A 195 27.06 4.73 -10.51
CA GLN A 195 27.28 3.79 -9.40
C GLN A 195 26.92 4.41 -8.05
N ARG A 196 27.35 5.65 -7.77
CA ARG A 196 26.99 6.36 -6.53
C ARG A 196 25.48 6.53 -6.39
N LEU A 197 24.78 6.89 -7.47
CA LEU A 197 23.32 7.00 -7.48
C LEU A 197 22.66 5.66 -7.12
N LYS A 198 23.19 4.54 -7.59
CA LYS A 198 22.70 3.18 -7.27
C LYS A 198 22.96 2.74 -5.82
N ILE A 199 24.10 3.11 -5.24
CA ILE A 199 24.61 2.47 -4.01
C ILE A 199 24.65 3.38 -2.78
N ASN A 200 24.57 4.70 -2.91
CA ASN A 200 24.70 5.63 -1.76
C ASN A 200 23.66 5.37 -0.65
N ARG A 201 22.47 4.86 -1.02
CA ARG A 201 21.41 4.42 -0.09
C ARG A 201 21.19 2.90 -0.14
N GLY A 202 22.10 2.15 -0.75
CA GLY A 202 21.94 0.72 -1.02
C GLY A 202 21.89 -0.18 0.21
N GLY A 203 22.22 0.33 1.40
CA GLY A 203 22.08 -0.40 2.67
C GLY A 203 20.69 -0.28 3.32
N GLU A 204 19.78 0.51 2.75
CA GLU A 204 18.47 0.81 3.32
C GLU A 204 17.36 0.50 2.30
N SER A 205 16.18 0.08 2.75
CA SER A 205 15.00 -0.14 1.89
C SER A 205 13.79 0.54 2.49
N PHE A 206 13.02 1.21 1.64
CA PHE A 206 11.78 1.96 1.91
C PHE A 206 11.89 3.10 2.94
N LEU A 207 12.44 2.85 4.12
CA LEU A 207 12.71 3.83 5.17
C LEU A 207 14.20 4.20 5.16
N LEU A 208 14.48 5.48 4.96
CA LEU A 208 15.83 6.04 4.89
C LEU A 208 16.13 6.83 6.17
N SER A 209 17.27 6.51 6.79
CA SER A 209 17.77 7.19 7.97
C SER A 209 18.13 8.64 7.66
N PRO A 210 17.97 9.55 8.63
CA PRO A 210 18.45 10.91 8.51
C PRO A 210 19.95 10.92 8.24
N GLN A 211 20.40 11.68 7.24
CA GLN A 211 21.83 11.92 7.09
C GLN A 211 22.31 12.81 8.23
N ARG A 212 23.36 12.35 8.94
CA ARG A 212 24.10 13.24 9.84
C ARG A 212 24.75 14.31 8.98
N ARG A 213 24.34 15.57 9.15
CA ARG A 213 25.20 16.68 8.73
C ARG A 213 26.41 16.64 9.67
N SER A 214 27.56 16.17 9.18
CA SER A 214 28.83 16.54 9.78
C SER A 214 28.97 18.05 9.55
N PHE A 215 28.86 18.82 10.63
CA PHE A 215 29.38 20.19 10.65
C PHE A 215 30.90 20.13 10.79
#